data_AF-A0A8B7NX40-F1
#
_entry.id   AF-A0A8B7NX40-F1
#
_cell.length_a   1.000
_cell.length_b   1.000
_cell.length_c   1.000
_cell.angle_alpha   90.00
_cell.angle_beta   90.00
_cell.angle_gamma   90.00
#
_symmetry.space_group_name_H-M   'P 1'
#
loop_
_entity.id
_entity.type
_entity.pdbx_description
1 polymer ?
#
loop_
_entity_poly.entity_id
_entity_poly.type
_entity_poly.pdbx_seq_one_letter_code
_entity_poly.pdbx_strand_id
1 'polypeptide(L)'
;MKMFTGLSLAFVAVLSLVSEGNCDGTENATNSHYFHAYTDAGDDYKFTTNVPDLSVYNMDNRITRACQTGLWLLYSNTDYDYYEPGFGTCEPATGIDICADMGGCMRASSLRYAGSPYGLNEPYYNLYSSGAFVGLEFAGNHTTPTVDNPNMKAYSVIISGTDSWTLFE
;
A
#
# COMPACT_ATOMS: atom_id res chain seq x y z
N MET A 1 16.14 -59.14 55.67
CA MET A 1 17.28 -58.96 54.76
C MET A 1 16.74 -58.52 53.40
N LYS A 2 16.95 -57.23 53.09
CA LYS A 2 16.83 -56.49 51.82
C LYS A 2 15.53 -56.63 50.99
N MET A 3 14.68 -55.61 51.17
CA MET A 3 13.69 -55.10 50.21
C MET A 3 14.38 -54.70 48.90
N PHE A 4 13.81 -55.08 47.76
CA PHE A 4 14.13 -54.50 46.44
C PHE A 4 13.12 -53.38 46.15
N THR A 5 13.58 -52.15 46.35
CA THR A 5 12.90 -50.91 45.99
C THR A 5 12.82 -50.75 44.47
N GLY A 6 11.66 -50.30 44.00
CA GLY A 6 11.26 -50.23 42.60
C GLY A 6 12.12 -49.31 41.73
N LEU A 7 12.28 -49.74 40.48
CA LEU A 7 12.84 -48.96 39.39
C LEU A 7 11.69 -48.14 38.78
N SER A 8 11.56 -46.89 39.20
CA SER A 8 10.63 -45.94 38.59
C SER A 8 11.23 -45.44 37.27
N LEU A 9 10.51 -45.64 36.16
CA LEU A 9 10.80 -45.03 34.86
C LEU A 9 10.65 -43.51 35.00
N ALA A 10 11.76 -42.78 35.02
CA ALA A 10 11.74 -41.34 34.78
C ALA A 10 11.67 -41.10 33.26
N PHE A 11 10.47 -40.91 32.75
CA PHE A 11 10.27 -40.24 31.46
C PHE A 11 10.63 -38.76 31.63
N VAL A 12 11.79 -38.36 31.12
CA VAL A 12 12.12 -36.94 30.96
C VAL A 12 11.31 -36.41 29.78
N ALA A 13 10.12 -35.89 30.08
CA ALA A 13 9.38 -35.08 29.13
C ALA A 13 10.08 -33.72 29.04
N VAL A 14 10.86 -33.51 27.98
CA VAL A 14 11.29 -32.17 27.58
C VAL A 14 10.04 -31.45 27.10
N LEU A 15 9.41 -30.66 27.99
CA LEU A 15 8.45 -29.65 27.58
C LEU A 15 9.20 -28.61 26.76
N SER A 16 9.21 -28.79 25.43
CA SER A 16 9.34 -27.67 24.53
C SER A 16 8.08 -26.85 24.70
N LEU A 17 8.19 -25.76 25.48
CA LEU A 17 7.27 -24.64 25.36
C LEU A 17 7.51 -24.04 23.97
N VAL A 18 6.91 -24.65 22.95
CA VAL A 18 6.55 -23.91 21.76
C VAL A 18 5.48 -22.95 22.27
N SER A 19 5.88 -21.72 22.55
CA SER A 19 4.92 -20.64 22.66
C SER A 19 4.17 -20.66 21.33
N GLU A 20 2.93 -21.16 21.34
CA GLU A 20 1.91 -20.73 20.40
C GLU A 20 1.64 -19.24 20.70
N GLY A 21 2.68 -18.42 20.51
CA GLY A 21 2.51 -17.01 20.29
C GLY A 21 1.70 -16.95 19.02
N ASN A 22 0.50 -16.41 19.15
CA ASN A 22 -0.43 -16.10 18.10
C ASN A 22 0.30 -15.34 16.96
N CYS A 23 0.92 -16.08 16.04
CA CYS A 23 1.65 -15.49 14.91
C CYS A 23 0.71 -14.80 13.92
N ASP A 24 -0.61 -14.99 14.08
CA ASP A 24 -1.68 -14.32 13.36
C ASP A 24 -1.69 -12.79 13.60
N GLY A 25 -1.04 -12.32 14.67
CA GLY A 25 -0.83 -10.90 14.94
C GLY A 25 0.46 -10.31 14.36
N THR A 26 1.37 -11.14 13.85
CA THR A 26 2.71 -10.69 13.39
C THR A 26 2.83 -10.59 11.87
N GLU A 27 1.99 -11.30 11.08
CA GLU A 27 1.93 -11.06 9.62
C GLU A 27 1.24 -9.73 9.28
N ASN A 28 0.26 -9.30 10.09
CA ASN A 28 -0.36 -7.97 9.94
C ASN A 28 0.54 -6.80 10.40
N ALA A 29 1.67 -7.09 11.05
CA ALA A 29 2.58 -6.08 11.59
C ALA A 29 3.72 -5.69 10.64
N THR A 30 3.80 -6.31 9.46
CA THR A 30 4.86 -6.01 8.48
C THR A 30 4.24 -5.58 7.15
N ASN A 31 4.42 -4.30 6.79
CA ASN A 31 4.20 -3.72 5.45
C ASN A 31 2.78 -3.31 5.02
N SER A 32 1.92 -2.81 5.91
CA SER A 32 0.69 -2.14 5.44
C SER A 32 1.01 -0.75 4.85
N HIS A 33 0.74 -0.58 3.57
CA HIS A 33 0.71 0.74 2.95
C HIS A 33 -0.42 1.57 3.57
N TYR A 34 -0.16 2.85 3.81
CA TYR A 34 -1.19 3.75 4.35
C TYR A 34 -0.90 5.20 3.98
N PHE A 35 -1.96 6.01 3.94
CA PHE A 35 -1.90 7.47 3.87
C PHE A 35 -2.74 8.06 4.99
N HIS A 36 -2.10 8.68 5.97
CA HIS A 36 -2.78 9.33 7.09
C HIS A 36 -2.81 10.84 6.84
N ALA A 37 -3.97 11.33 6.45
CA ALA A 37 -4.23 12.72 6.14
C ALA A 37 -4.58 13.51 7.40
N TYR A 38 -4.11 14.75 7.48
CA TYR A 38 -4.45 15.73 8.52
C TYR A 38 -4.89 17.04 7.88
N THR A 39 -5.82 17.73 8.54
CA THR A 39 -6.30 19.07 8.15
C THR A 39 -5.95 20.10 9.21
N ASP A 40 -5.94 21.39 8.85
CA ASP A 40 -5.74 22.49 9.81
C ASP A 40 -6.87 22.64 10.83
N ALA A 41 -8.05 22.07 10.54
CA ALA A 41 -9.17 22.03 11.49
C ALA A 41 -8.99 21.00 12.61
N GLY A 42 -7.95 20.15 12.51
CA GLY A 42 -7.70 19.06 13.44
C GLY A 42 -8.37 17.75 13.06
N ASP A 43 -9.09 17.69 11.94
CA ASP A 43 -9.63 16.43 11.40
C ASP A 43 -8.50 15.58 10.82
N ASP A 44 -8.58 14.26 11.00
CA ASP A 44 -7.66 13.29 10.42
C ASP A 44 -8.37 12.03 9.92
N TYR A 45 -7.76 11.37 8.93
CA TYR A 45 -8.27 10.10 8.38
C TYR A 45 -7.14 9.25 7.83
N LYS A 46 -7.16 7.95 8.11
CA LYS A 46 -6.19 6.98 7.59
C LYS A 46 -6.79 6.15 6.46
N PHE A 47 -6.23 6.33 5.27
CA PHE A 47 -6.56 5.57 4.07
C PHE A 47 -5.62 4.37 3.92
N THR A 48 -6.19 3.21 3.59
CA THR A 48 -5.47 1.97 3.28
C THR A 48 -5.92 1.38 1.94
N THR A 49 -6.75 2.10 1.20
CA THR A 49 -7.28 1.71 -0.10
C THR A 49 -7.36 2.96 -0.99
N ASN A 50 -7.49 2.75 -2.29
CA ASN A 50 -7.72 3.83 -3.25
C ASN A 50 -9.05 4.52 -2.95
N VAL A 51 -9.09 5.83 -3.12
CA VAL A 51 -10.27 6.67 -2.88
C VAL A 51 -10.50 7.56 -4.10
N PRO A 52 -11.55 7.30 -4.90
CA PRO A 52 -11.86 8.11 -6.09
C PRO A 52 -12.49 9.46 -5.74
N ASP A 53 -13.01 9.64 -4.52
CA ASP A 53 -13.63 10.89 -4.08
C ASP A 53 -13.39 11.10 -2.57
N LEU A 54 -12.56 12.09 -2.23
CA LEU A 54 -12.22 12.45 -0.86
C LEU A 54 -13.34 13.19 -0.13
N SER A 55 -14.36 13.67 -0.82
CA SER A 55 -15.49 14.39 -0.21
C SER A 55 -16.28 13.46 0.72
N VAL A 56 -16.33 12.15 0.40
CA VAL A 56 -16.95 11.10 1.22
C VAL A 56 -16.34 11.02 2.62
N TYR A 57 -15.08 11.43 2.76
CA TYR A 57 -14.32 11.42 4.01
C TYR A 57 -14.15 12.82 4.61
N ASN A 58 -14.82 13.84 4.05
CA ASN A 58 -14.66 15.24 4.44
C ASN A 58 -13.21 15.76 4.28
N MET A 59 -12.44 15.15 3.36
CA MET A 59 -11.02 15.45 3.13
C MET A 59 -10.75 16.16 1.81
N ASP A 60 -11.77 16.35 0.98
CA ASP A 60 -11.65 17.03 -0.32
C ASP A 60 -11.04 18.44 -0.16
N ASN A 61 -9.92 18.70 -0.84
CA ASN A 61 -9.23 19.99 -0.83
C ASN A 61 -8.85 20.53 0.56
N ARG A 62 -8.73 19.65 1.56
CA ARG A 62 -8.53 20.03 2.98
C ARG A 62 -7.27 19.45 3.62
N ILE A 63 -6.61 18.51 2.96
CA ILE A 63 -5.41 17.87 3.48
C ILE A 63 -4.25 18.86 3.44
N THR A 64 -3.65 19.13 4.61
CA THR A 64 -2.53 20.09 4.75
C THR A 64 -1.23 19.41 5.14
N ARG A 65 -1.32 18.25 5.79
CA ARG A 65 -0.18 17.39 6.13
C ARG A 65 -0.57 15.93 5.97
N ALA A 66 0.38 15.07 5.66
CA ALA A 66 0.17 13.63 5.69
C ALA A 66 1.37 12.89 6.28
N CYS A 67 1.11 11.73 6.87
CA CYS A 67 2.12 10.70 7.13
C CYS A 67 1.76 9.49 6.29
N GLN A 68 2.74 8.86 5.63
CA GLN A 68 2.45 7.75 4.74
C GLN A 68 3.52 6.67 4.76
N THR A 69 3.09 5.48 4.39
CA THR A 69 3.95 4.36 4.02
C THR A 69 3.60 3.90 2.61
N GLY A 70 4.61 3.78 1.77
CA GLY A 70 4.47 3.48 0.35
C GLY A 70 4.40 4.73 -0.54
N LEU A 71 4.08 4.51 -1.82
CA LEU A 71 3.92 5.55 -2.83
C LEU A 71 2.42 5.85 -3.01
N TRP A 72 2.01 7.03 -2.57
CA TRP A 72 0.64 7.52 -2.71
C TRP A 72 0.58 8.67 -3.70
N LEU A 73 -0.30 8.53 -4.68
CA LEU A 73 -0.56 9.51 -5.72
C LEU A 73 -1.84 10.26 -5.37
N LEU A 74 -1.77 11.58 -5.39
CA LEU A 74 -2.90 12.45 -5.17
C LEU A 74 -3.24 13.22 -6.45
N TYR A 75 -4.53 13.52 -6.62
CA TYR A 75 -5.08 14.09 -7.84
C TYR A 75 -5.91 15.31 -7.53
N SER A 76 -5.92 16.27 -8.46
CA SER A 76 -6.66 17.53 -8.29
C SER A 76 -8.17 17.35 -8.42
N ASN A 77 -8.62 16.30 -9.11
CA ASN A 77 -10.03 15.98 -9.32
C ASN A 77 -10.38 14.59 -8.80
N THR A 78 -11.67 14.28 -8.80
CA THR A 78 -12.18 12.93 -8.51
C THR A 78 -11.77 11.94 -9.61
N ASP A 79 -11.93 10.65 -9.32
CA ASP A 79 -11.66 9.56 -10.25
C ASP A 79 -10.25 9.59 -10.85
N TYR A 80 -9.27 10.01 -10.06
CA TYR A 80 -7.84 9.99 -10.42
C TYR A 80 -7.52 10.81 -11.69
N ASP A 81 -8.17 11.97 -11.83
CA ASP A 81 -8.11 12.85 -13.02
C ASP A 81 -8.50 12.15 -14.33
N TYR A 82 -9.37 11.13 -14.29
CA TYR A 82 -9.76 10.35 -15.48
C TYR A 82 -10.63 11.15 -16.47
N TYR A 83 -11.64 11.87 -15.97
CA TYR A 83 -12.59 12.60 -16.81
C TYR A 83 -12.14 14.01 -17.17
N GLU A 84 -11.41 14.65 -16.26
CA GLU A 84 -10.91 16.01 -16.43
C GLU A 84 -9.40 16.01 -16.21
N PRO A 85 -8.61 16.42 -17.22
CA PRO A 85 -7.16 16.52 -17.07
C PRO A 85 -6.85 17.60 -16.04
N GLY A 86 -6.41 17.18 -14.85
CA GLY A 86 -5.86 18.05 -13.82
C GLY A 86 -4.46 18.55 -14.16
N PHE A 87 -3.79 19.14 -13.18
CA PHE A 87 -2.38 19.55 -13.30
C PHE A 87 -1.40 18.36 -13.28
N GLY A 88 -1.90 17.13 -13.16
CA GLY A 88 -1.13 15.89 -13.00
C GLY A 88 -1.24 15.33 -11.59
N THR A 89 -0.47 14.26 -11.33
CA THR A 89 -0.35 13.69 -9.99
C THR A 89 0.59 14.48 -9.10
N CYS A 90 0.30 14.45 -7.81
CA CYS A 90 1.20 14.93 -6.76
C CYS A 90 1.60 13.77 -5.85
N GLU A 91 2.88 13.74 -5.47
CA GLU A 91 3.45 12.80 -4.51
C GLU A 91 4.10 13.63 -3.38
N PRO A 92 3.49 13.70 -2.19
CA PRO A 92 4.04 14.50 -1.10
C PRO A 92 5.29 13.86 -0.49
N ALA A 93 5.41 12.54 -0.54
CA ALA A 93 6.58 11.76 -0.12
C ALA A 93 6.52 10.32 -0.67
N THR A 94 7.62 9.59 -0.56
CA THR A 94 7.69 8.13 -0.71
C THR A 94 8.63 7.55 0.34
N GLY A 95 8.20 6.51 1.04
CA GLY A 95 9.03 5.79 2.00
C GLY A 95 8.21 5.08 3.07
N ILE A 96 8.81 4.86 4.23
CA ILE A 96 8.17 4.20 5.38
C ILE A 96 7.98 5.25 6.48
N ASP A 97 6.73 5.40 6.92
CA ASP A 97 6.35 6.29 8.02
C ASP A 97 6.85 7.74 7.85
N ILE A 98 6.85 8.23 6.61
CA ILE A 98 7.34 9.58 6.28
C ILE A 98 6.18 10.56 6.39
N CYS A 99 6.41 11.65 7.10
CA CYS A 99 5.48 12.77 7.18
C CYS A 99 5.98 13.97 6.38
N ALA A 100 5.07 14.61 5.65
CA ALA A 100 5.35 15.82 4.89
C ALA A 100 4.14 16.77 4.93
N ASP A 101 4.41 18.06 4.90
CA ASP A 101 3.39 19.05 4.57
C ASP A 101 3.04 18.92 3.09
N MET A 102 1.76 19.12 2.75
CA MET A 102 1.29 18.87 1.39
C MET A 102 1.91 19.80 0.36
N GLY A 103 2.39 20.99 0.75
CA GLY A 103 3.11 21.90 -0.15
C GLY A 103 2.34 22.18 -1.46
N GLY A 104 2.91 21.82 -2.61
CA GLY A 104 2.23 21.96 -3.91
C GLY A 104 0.99 21.07 -4.09
N CYS A 105 0.82 20.05 -3.25
CA CYS A 105 -0.28 19.09 -3.29
C CYS A 105 -1.54 19.51 -2.50
N MET A 106 -1.66 20.77 -2.04
CA MET A 106 -2.69 21.25 -1.10
C MET A 106 -4.16 21.21 -1.59
N ARG A 107 -4.47 20.52 -2.69
CA ARG A 107 -5.80 20.47 -3.31
C ARG A 107 -6.10 19.11 -3.92
N ALA A 108 -6.02 18.08 -3.08
CA ALA A 108 -6.34 16.72 -3.50
C ALA A 108 -7.84 16.44 -3.38
N SER A 109 -8.42 15.85 -4.43
CA SER A 109 -9.82 15.40 -4.48
C SER A 109 -9.95 13.89 -4.64
N SER A 110 -8.89 13.19 -5.04
CA SER A 110 -8.79 11.73 -4.99
C SER A 110 -7.36 11.28 -4.71
N LEU A 111 -7.18 10.04 -4.26
CA LEU A 111 -5.87 9.45 -4.02
C LEU A 111 -5.84 7.96 -4.31
N ARG A 112 -4.68 7.44 -4.71
CA ARG A 112 -4.46 6.01 -4.90
C ARG A 112 -3.06 5.59 -4.50
N TYR A 113 -2.94 4.34 -4.07
CA TYR A 113 -1.67 3.70 -3.80
C TYR A 113 -1.10 3.06 -5.06
N ALA A 114 0.21 3.22 -5.29
CA ALA A 114 0.95 2.54 -6.34
C ALA A 114 1.98 1.58 -5.72
N GLY A 115 1.88 0.31 -6.09
CA GLY A 115 2.70 -0.78 -5.56
C GLY A 115 1.87 -2.00 -5.14
N SER A 116 2.55 -3.03 -4.63
CA SER A 116 1.90 -4.29 -4.26
C SER A 116 0.98 -4.12 -3.04
N PRO A 117 -0.25 -4.67 -3.08
CA PRO A 117 -1.14 -4.70 -1.92
C PRO A 117 -0.69 -5.73 -0.87
N TYR A 118 0.24 -6.63 -1.22
CA TYR A 118 0.69 -7.73 -0.37
C TYR A 118 1.94 -7.40 0.45
N GLY A 119 2.69 -6.36 0.06
CA GLY A 119 3.87 -5.91 0.79
C GLY A 119 4.69 -4.89 0.00
N LEU A 120 5.39 -3.99 0.70
CA LEU A 120 6.12 -2.86 0.09
C LEU A 120 7.27 -3.28 -0.83
N ASN A 121 7.87 -4.44 -0.57
CA ASN A 121 9.00 -4.96 -1.36
C ASN A 121 8.58 -5.99 -2.41
N GLU A 122 7.30 -6.34 -2.46
CA GLU A 122 6.81 -7.32 -3.42
C GLU A 122 6.82 -6.74 -4.84
N PRO A 123 7.27 -7.51 -5.85
CA PRO A 123 7.23 -7.09 -7.24
C PRO A 123 5.83 -6.67 -7.66
N TYR A 124 5.71 -5.49 -8.26
CA TYR A 124 4.44 -5.00 -8.78
C TYR A 124 4.66 -3.99 -9.89
N TYR A 125 3.74 -3.95 -10.84
CA TYR A 125 3.63 -2.88 -11.81
C TYR A 125 2.26 -2.21 -11.70
N ASN A 126 2.23 -0.91 -11.97
CA ASN A 126 1.01 -0.15 -12.20
C ASN A 126 1.17 0.59 -13.53
N LEU A 127 0.35 0.25 -14.52
CA LEU A 127 0.28 0.89 -15.83
C LEU A 127 -0.88 1.87 -15.87
N TYR A 128 -0.70 3.00 -16.56
CA TYR A 128 -1.70 4.07 -16.59
C TYR A 128 -2.05 4.54 -17.99
N SER A 129 -3.33 4.84 -18.21
CA SER A 129 -3.86 5.21 -19.53
C SER A 129 -3.49 6.62 -20.00
N SER A 130 -2.76 7.39 -19.19
CA SER A 130 -2.26 8.72 -19.52
C SER A 130 -0.85 8.94 -18.96
N GLY A 131 -0.22 10.04 -19.35
CA GLY A 131 1.03 10.50 -18.75
C GLY A 131 0.85 10.91 -17.29
N ALA A 132 1.95 11.07 -16.57
CA ALA A 132 1.97 11.50 -15.16
C ALA A 132 1.07 10.66 -14.23
N PHE A 133 0.93 9.36 -14.50
CA PHE A 133 0.20 8.42 -13.67
C PHE A 133 -1.28 8.83 -13.47
N VAL A 134 -1.97 9.19 -14.55
CA VAL A 134 -3.39 9.61 -14.52
C VAL A 134 -4.28 8.61 -15.26
N GLY A 135 -5.56 8.56 -14.90
CA GLY A 135 -6.59 7.80 -15.60
C GLY A 135 -6.67 6.34 -15.18
N LEU A 136 -7.11 5.48 -16.11
CA LEU A 136 -7.32 4.05 -15.85
C LEU A 136 -6.01 3.39 -15.46
N GLU A 137 -6.10 2.48 -14.50
CA GLU A 137 -4.98 1.69 -13.99
C GLU A 137 -5.15 0.22 -14.40
N PHE A 138 -4.06 -0.40 -14.83
CA PHE A 138 -3.92 -1.84 -14.91
C PHE A 138 -2.66 -2.24 -14.14
N ALA A 139 -2.82 -3.11 -13.15
CA ALA A 139 -1.76 -3.39 -12.20
C ALA A 139 -1.68 -4.89 -11.88
N GLY A 140 -0.51 -5.35 -11.49
CA GLY A 140 -0.29 -6.76 -11.19
C GLY A 140 1.18 -7.07 -10.88
N ASN A 141 1.44 -8.36 -10.68
CA ASN A 141 2.75 -8.88 -10.30
C ASN A 141 3.16 -10.14 -11.09
N HIS A 142 2.44 -10.46 -12.16
CA HIS A 142 2.68 -11.65 -12.96
C HIS A 142 2.87 -11.27 -14.42
N THR A 143 3.55 -12.14 -15.17
CA THR A 143 3.64 -12.02 -16.62
C THR A 143 2.24 -12.07 -17.21
N THR A 144 1.86 -11.02 -17.93
CA THR A 144 0.64 -10.99 -18.71
C THR A 144 0.96 -10.77 -20.19
N PRO A 145 0.32 -11.51 -21.12
CA PRO A 145 0.51 -11.28 -22.55
C PRO A 145 -0.16 -10.00 -23.04
N THR A 146 -1.15 -9.47 -22.29
CA THR A 146 -1.95 -8.30 -22.67
C THR A 146 -2.35 -7.49 -21.46
N VAL A 147 -2.57 -6.19 -21.64
CA VAL A 147 -3.36 -5.39 -20.70
C VAL A 147 -4.81 -5.84 -20.83
N ASP A 148 -5.43 -6.35 -19.76
CA ASP A 148 -6.79 -6.95 -19.80
C ASP A 148 -7.92 -5.96 -20.13
N ASN A 149 -7.58 -4.70 -20.39
CA ASN A 149 -8.49 -3.70 -20.93
C ASN A 149 -8.13 -3.42 -22.40
N PRO A 150 -8.95 -3.90 -23.37
CA PRO A 150 -8.67 -3.76 -24.80
C PRO A 150 -8.65 -2.30 -25.29
N ASN A 151 -9.18 -1.37 -24.49
CA ASN A 151 -9.15 0.07 -24.79
C ASN A 151 -8.03 0.82 -24.06
N MET A 152 -7.23 0.13 -23.25
CA MET A 152 -6.16 0.76 -22.49
C MET A 152 -4.84 0.67 -23.25
N LYS A 153 -4.30 1.84 -23.59
CA LYS A 153 -2.89 2.02 -23.94
C LYS A 153 -2.17 2.59 -22.73
N ALA A 154 -1.06 1.99 -22.33
CA ALA A 154 -0.26 2.50 -21.22
C ALA A 154 0.67 3.62 -21.70
N TYR A 155 0.66 4.77 -21.01
CA TYR A 155 1.52 5.92 -21.31
C TYR A 155 2.47 6.27 -20.16
N SER A 156 2.20 5.78 -18.97
CA SER A 156 3.12 5.86 -17.84
C SER A 156 3.05 4.59 -17.00
N VAL A 157 4.15 4.30 -16.29
CA VAL A 157 4.32 3.07 -15.51
C VAL A 157 5.02 3.38 -14.20
N ILE A 158 4.56 2.75 -13.13
CA ILE A 158 5.30 2.63 -11.87
C ILE A 158 5.66 1.16 -11.70
N ILE A 159 6.94 0.90 -11.40
CA ILE A 159 7.45 -0.42 -11.06
C ILE A 159 7.92 -0.37 -9.61
N SER A 160 7.45 -1.30 -8.79
CA SER A 160 7.86 -1.45 -7.39
C SER A 160 8.37 -2.86 -7.11
N GLY A 161 9.07 -3.00 -5.98
CA GLY A 161 9.70 -4.24 -5.55
C GLY A 161 11.13 -4.38 -6.09
N THR A 162 11.68 -5.58 -5.92
CA THR A 162 13.11 -5.83 -6.17
C THR A 162 13.41 -6.50 -7.52
N ASP A 163 12.37 -6.93 -8.22
CA ASP A 163 12.53 -7.75 -9.43
C ASP A 163 12.70 -6.89 -10.69
N SER A 164 13.33 -7.49 -11.70
CA SER A 164 13.51 -6.85 -13.01
C SER A 164 12.30 -7.11 -13.91
N TRP A 165 11.88 -6.08 -14.63
CA TRP A 165 10.72 -6.12 -15.53
C TRP A 165 11.13 -5.86 -16.98
N THR A 166 10.47 -6.53 -17.91
CA THR A 166 10.59 -6.30 -19.35
C THR A 166 9.20 -5.98 -19.91
N LEU A 167 9.09 -4.86 -20.61
CA LEU A 167 7.86 -4.40 -21.26
C LEU A 167 8.00 -4.58 -22.78
N PHE A 168 6.91 -4.99 -23.43
CA PHE A 168 6.85 -5.20 -24.88
C PHE A 168 5.74 -4.32 -25.48
N GLU A 169 5.93 -3.90 -26.75
CA GLU A 169 4.94 -3.14 -27.54
C GLU A 169 4.13 -4.02 -28.51
#